data_AF-A0A2V7WTN1-F1
#
_entry.id   AF-A0A2V7WTN1-F1
#
_cell.length_a   1.000
_cell.length_b   1.000
_cell.length_c   1.000
_cell.angle_alpha   90.00
_cell.angle_beta   90.00
_cell.angle_gamma   90.00
#
_symmetry.space_group_name_H-M   'P 1'
#
loop_
_entity.id
_entity.type
_entity.pdbx_description
1 polymer ?
#
loop_
_entity_poly.entity_id
_entity_poly.type
_entity_poly.pdbx_seq_one_letter_code
_entity_poly.pdbx_strand_id
1 'polypeptide(L)'
;MTRLFRNLIVYRTLTLAFLFLVTLTVSAQWSSPQEEGGGVPAFNAAPPPKGTKLPPILTKADLWGADAQNAYQTHAYELAAKIPNVIHQQPCYCYCDRMGHNSLHSCFENTHGAQCSTCLKELYYSYQQSKKGKTASQIRAGIIKGDWKQIDLESAAAIN
;
A
#
# COMPACT_ATOMS: atom_id res chain seq x y z
N MET A 1 14.06 0.64 -63.83
CA MET A 1 13.81 1.55 -62.67
C MET A 1 12.78 1.01 -61.66
N THR A 2 11.80 0.18 -62.05
CA THR A 2 10.70 -0.28 -61.18
C THR A 2 11.07 -1.32 -60.10
N ARG A 3 12.05 -2.20 -60.34
CA ARG A 3 12.46 -3.23 -59.34
C ARG A 3 13.21 -2.66 -58.14
N LEU A 4 14.02 -1.62 -58.36
CA LEU A 4 14.81 -0.99 -57.30
C LEU A 4 13.90 -0.25 -56.31
N PHE A 5 12.92 0.50 -56.83
CA PHE A 5 11.89 1.17 -56.04
C PHE A 5 11.02 0.19 -55.23
N ARG A 6 10.65 -0.95 -55.82
CA ARG A 6 9.90 -2.01 -55.12
C ARG A 6 10.70 -2.58 -53.95
N ASN A 7 11.99 -2.84 -54.13
CA ASN A 7 12.85 -3.34 -53.05
C ASN A 7 13.02 -2.29 -51.94
N LEU A 8 13.21 -1.01 -52.29
CA LEU A 8 13.27 0.09 -51.33
C LEU A 8 11.99 0.21 -50.48
N ILE A 9 10.82 0.04 -51.08
CA ILE A 9 9.53 0.05 -50.35
C ILE A 9 9.44 -1.16 -49.41
N VAL A 10 9.80 -2.36 -49.88
CA VAL A 10 9.80 -3.59 -49.07
C VAL A 10 10.73 -3.47 -47.86
N TYR A 11 11.96 -2.97 -48.04
CA TYR A 11 12.89 -2.77 -46.93
C TYR A 11 12.36 -1.75 -45.93
N ARG A 12 11.79 -0.63 -46.38
CA ARG A 12 11.19 0.39 -45.49
C ARG A 12 10.03 -0.19 -44.67
N THR A 13 9.15 -0.97 -45.29
CA THR A 13 8.04 -1.61 -44.58
C THR A 13 8.52 -2.62 -43.55
N LEU A 14 9.56 -3.41 -43.86
CA LEU A 14 10.13 -4.37 -42.92
C LEU A 14 10.82 -3.68 -41.74
N THR A 15 11.57 -2.60 -42.00
CA THR A 15 12.21 -1.82 -40.93
C THR A 15 11.18 -1.16 -40.01
N LEU A 16 10.10 -0.58 -40.56
CA LEU A 16 9.03 0.01 -39.74
C LEU A 16 8.28 -1.04 -38.92
N ALA A 17 7.98 -2.21 -39.51
CA ALA A 17 7.35 -3.32 -38.79
C ALA A 17 8.24 -3.83 -37.66
N PHE A 18 9.56 -3.95 -37.89
CA PHE A 18 10.52 -4.34 -36.86
C PHE A 18 10.60 -3.31 -35.73
N LEU A 19 10.68 -2.01 -36.05
CA LEU A 19 10.67 -0.94 -35.05
C LEU A 19 9.37 -0.92 -34.23
N PHE A 20 8.23 -1.15 -34.87
CA PHE A 20 6.94 -1.27 -34.19
C PHE A 20 6.88 -2.48 -33.25
N LEU A 21 7.44 -3.64 -33.68
CA LEU A 21 7.50 -4.83 -32.82
C LEU A 21 8.41 -4.60 -31.61
N VAL A 22 9.59 -4.01 -31.82
CA VAL A 22 10.55 -3.71 -30.75
C VAL A 22 9.93 -2.74 -29.74
N THR A 23 9.29 -1.66 -30.20
CA THR A 23 8.63 -0.71 -29.31
C THR A 23 7.52 -1.37 -28.49
N LEU A 24 6.66 -2.20 -29.09
CA LEU A 24 5.65 -2.97 -28.34
C LEU A 24 6.27 -3.87 -27.26
N THR A 25 7.37 -4.56 -27.57
CA THR A 25 8.05 -5.44 -26.59
C THR A 25 8.73 -4.67 -25.46
N VAL A 26 9.30 -3.49 -25.73
CA VAL A 26 9.96 -2.65 -24.71
C VAL A 26 8.93 -1.97 -23.81
N SER A 27 7.78 -1.53 -24.35
CA SER A 27 6.69 -0.97 -23.56
C SER A 27 6.05 -1.97 -22.61
N ALA A 28 6.09 -3.28 -22.91
CA ALA A 28 5.62 -4.31 -21.99
C ALA A 28 6.46 -4.39 -20.70
N GLN A 29 7.77 -4.11 -20.78
CA GLN A 29 8.65 -4.09 -19.60
C GLN A 29 8.38 -2.89 -18.68
N TRP A 30 7.81 -1.80 -19.18
CA TRP A 30 7.39 -0.64 -18.37
C TRP A 30 5.98 -0.78 -17.77
N SER A 31 5.27 -1.86 -18.11
CA SER A 31 3.94 -2.14 -17.56
C SER A 31 3.98 -3.01 -16.30
N SER A 32 5.16 -3.47 -15.85
CA SER A 32 5.29 -4.05 -14.52
C SER A 32 5.05 -2.95 -13.49
N PRO A 33 4.04 -3.07 -12.61
CA PRO A 33 3.96 -2.20 -11.45
C PRO A 33 5.32 -2.29 -10.78
N GLN A 34 5.98 -1.15 -10.68
CA GLN A 34 7.26 -1.03 -10.02
C GLN A 34 7.16 -1.72 -8.66
N GLU A 35 7.81 -2.88 -8.53
CA GLU A 35 8.22 -3.39 -7.23
C GLU A 35 9.17 -2.31 -6.72
N GLU A 36 8.60 -1.37 -5.95
CA GLU A 36 9.29 -0.27 -5.28
C GLU A 36 10.32 -0.85 -4.30
N GLY A 37 11.45 -1.32 -4.83
CA GLY A 37 12.82 -1.29 -4.30
C GLY A 37 13.13 -1.85 -2.91
N GLY A 38 12.16 -2.37 -2.17
CA GLY A 38 12.34 -3.00 -0.87
C GLY A 38 11.32 -4.12 -0.78
N GLY A 39 11.75 -5.31 -0.35
CA GLY A 39 10.82 -6.41 -0.09
C GLY A 39 9.70 -6.02 0.89
N VAL A 40 8.84 -6.97 1.22
CA VAL A 40 7.74 -6.74 2.17
C VAL A 40 8.29 -6.11 3.47
N PRO A 41 7.82 -4.91 3.89
CA PRO A 41 8.25 -4.26 5.14
C PRO A 41 8.03 -5.14 6.36
N ALA A 42 8.69 -4.82 7.48
CA ALA A 42 8.51 -5.56 8.73
C ALA A 42 7.03 -5.73 9.13
N PHE A 43 6.68 -6.96 9.51
CA PHE A 43 5.37 -7.33 10.07
C PHE A 43 5.51 -8.54 10.99
N ASN A 44 4.53 -8.75 11.88
CA ASN A 44 4.47 -9.94 12.73
C ASN A 44 3.63 -11.04 12.05
N ALA A 45 4.20 -12.23 11.83
CA ALA A 45 3.53 -13.28 11.07
C ALA A 45 2.30 -13.87 11.79
N ALA A 46 2.28 -13.79 13.12
CA ALA A 46 1.28 -14.35 14.01
C ALA A 46 0.72 -13.26 14.95
N PRO A 47 -0.46 -13.47 15.57
CA PRO A 47 -0.96 -12.58 16.61
C PRO A 47 0.01 -12.53 17.81
N PRO A 48 -0.10 -11.51 18.68
CA PRO A 48 0.69 -11.48 19.90
C PRO A 48 0.46 -12.76 20.73
N PRO A 49 1.48 -13.29 21.41
CA PRO A 49 1.34 -14.46 22.26
C PRO A 49 0.20 -14.28 23.28
N LYS A 50 -0.41 -15.39 23.68
CA LYS A 50 -1.53 -15.36 24.63
C LYS A 50 -1.08 -14.70 25.95
N GLY A 51 -1.80 -13.65 26.35
CA GLY A 51 -1.49 -12.89 27.57
C GLY A 51 -0.54 -11.71 27.37
N THR A 52 0.09 -11.58 26.21
CA THR A 52 0.88 -10.40 25.86
C THR A 52 -0.04 -9.25 25.48
N LYS A 53 0.13 -8.11 26.15
CA LYS A 53 -0.52 -6.85 25.76
C LYS A 53 0.36 -6.14 24.75
N LEU A 54 -0.23 -5.72 23.64
CA LEU A 54 0.44 -4.83 22.70
C LEU A 54 0.63 -3.44 23.34
N PRO A 55 1.64 -2.66 22.89
CA PRO A 55 1.73 -1.25 23.26
C PRO A 55 0.42 -0.52 22.96
N PRO A 56 0.06 0.51 23.73
CA PRO A 56 -1.19 1.23 23.51
C PRO A 56 -1.14 2.01 22.19
N ILE A 57 -2.26 1.99 21.47
CA ILE A 57 -2.53 2.91 20.37
C ILE A 57 -2.96 4.25 20.99
N LEU A 58 -2.46 5.37 20.44
CA LEU A 58 -2.88 6.69 20.90
C LEU A 58 -4.38 6.89 20.72
N THR A 59 -4.97 7.70 21.58
CA THR A 59 -6.38 8.06 21.51
C THR A 59 -6.58 9.38 20.80
N LYS A 60 -7.81 9.70 20.43
CA LYS A 60 -8.16 11.02 19.87
C LYS A 60 -7.74 12.18 20.78
N ALA A 61 -7.72 12.00 22.10
CA ALA A 61 -7.31 13.03 23.05
C ALA A 61 -5.79 13.32 22.98
N ASP A 62 -5.00 12.40 22.46
CA ASP A 62 -3.56 12.54 22.30
C ASP A 62 -3.17 13.22 20.96
N LEU A 63 -4.14 13.42 20.06
CA LEU A 63 -3.94 13.98 18.72
C LEU A 63 -4.42 15.43 18.67
N TRP A 64 -3.56 16.33 18.19
CA TRP A 64 -3.86 17.76 18.09
C TRP A 64 -3.03 18.41 16.98
N GLY A 65 -3.39 19.63 16.59
CA GLY A 65 -2.67 20.37 15.56
C GLY A 65 -2.57 19.58 14.25
N ALA A 66 -1.34 19.30 13.79
CA ALA A 66 -1.06 18.57 12.56
C ALA A 66 -1.62 17.12 12.54
N ASP A 67 -1.81 16.51 13.71
CA ASP A 67 -2.27 15.13 13.84
C ASP A 67 -3.79 14.99 13.82
N ALA A 68 -4.52 16.10 13.82
CA ALA A 68 -5.97 16.15 13.91
C ALA A 68 -6.61 17.22 13.00
N GLN A 69 -5.92 17.62 11.92
CA GLN A 69 -6.45 18.60 10.95
C GLN A 69 -7.63 18.05 10.16
N ASN A 70 -7.58 16.75 9.84
CA ASN A 70 -8.60 16.08 9.05
C ASN A 70 -9.27 14.98 9.88
N ALA A 71 -10.58 14.80 9.67
CA ALA A 71 -11.38 13.82 10.41
C ALA A 71 -10.82 12.40 10.30
N TYR A 72 -10.29 12.05 9.11
CA TYR A 72 -9.73 10.72 8.88
C TYR A 72 -8.52 10.38 9.77
N GLN A 73 -7.79 11.38 10.27
CA GLN A 73 -6.60 11.16 11.10
C GLN A 73 -7.01 10.65 12.48
N THR A 74 -7.87 11.37 13.19
CA THR A 74 -8.34 10.95 14.52
C THR A 74 -9.17 9.67 14.45
N HIS A 75 -10.04 9.55 13.44
CA HIS A 75 -10.87 8.38 13.23
C HIS A 75 -10.05 7.11 12.93
N ALA A 76 -8.91 7.24 12.22
CA ALA A 76 -7.99 6.13 12.02
C ALA A 76 -7.53 5.53 13.37
N TYR A 77 -7.14 6.33 14.35
CA TYR A 77 -6.72 5.78 15.66
C TYR A 77 -7.86 5.08 16.40
N GLU A 78 -9.09 5.60 16.28
CA GLU A 78 -10.28 4.93 16.79
C GLU A 78 -10.50 3.54 16.14
N LEU A 79 -10.32 3.43 14.82
CA LEU A 79 -10.42 2.15 14.11
C LEU A 79 -9.26 1.21 14.42
N ALA A 80 -8.05 1.73 14.57
CA ALA A 80 -6.86 0.95 14.92
C ALA A 80 -7.06 0.25 16.27
N ALA A 81 -7.62 0.95 17.25
CA ALA A 81 -7.96 0.40 18.57
C ALA A 81 -9.00 -0.73 18.52
N LYS A 82 -9.84 -0.80 17.47
CA LYS A 82 -10.82 -1.89 17.28
C LYS A 82 -10.18 -3.18 16.73
N ILE A 83 -9.04 -3.10 16.06
CA ILE A 83 -8.38 -4.26 15.40
C ILE A 83 -6.87 -4.38 15.70
N PRO A 84 -6.38 -4.13 16.93
CA PRO A 84 -4.95 -4.01 17.22
C PRO A 84 -4.17 -5.28 16.85
N ASN A 85 -4.73 -6.46 17.13
CA ASN A 85 -4.11 -7.74 16.80
C ASN A 85 -4.04 -8.00 15.28
N VAL A 86 -4.95 -7.42 14.49
CA VAL A 86 -4.91 -7.55 13.03
C VAL A 86 -3.81 -6.68 12.46
N ILE A 87 -3.76 -5.40 12.86
CA ILE A 87 -2.76 -4.45 12.35
C ILE A 87 -1.36 -4.71 12.90
N HIS A 88 -1.24 -5.41 14.03
CA HIS A 88 0.05 -5.96 14.50
C HIS A 88 0.68 -6.92 13.49
N GLN A 89 -0.17 -7.58 12.71
CA GLN A 89 0.24 -8.58 11.73
C GLN A 89 0.37 -8.02 10.30
N GLN A 90 0.12 -6.73 10.10
CA GLN A 90 0.20 -6.10 8.78
C GLN A 90 1.53 -5.36 8.60
N PRO A 91 2.13 -5.41 7.40
CA PRO A 91 3.23 -4.53 7.03
C PRO A 91 2.72 -3.10 6.84
N CYS A 92 3.64 -2.16 6.75
CA CYS A 92 3.35 -0.78 6.37
C CYS A 92 4.30 -0.33 5.25
N TYR A 93 3.77 -0.07 4.05
CA TYR A 93 4.56 0.26 2.86
C TYR A 93 5.06 1.73 2.84
N CYS A 94 4.99 2.43 3.97
CA CYS A 94 5.75 3.68 4.15
C CYS A 94 7.25 3.43 4.41
N TYR A 95 7.66 2.17 4.64
CA TYR A 95 9.04 1.74 4.88
C TYR A 95 9.74 2.43 6.07
N CYS A 96 8.94 2.89 7.03
CA CYS A 96 9.42 3.48 8.27
C CYS A 96 9.83 2.43 9.31
N ASP A 97 9.83 1.14 8.94
CA ASP A 97 10.45 0.07 9.70
C ASP A 97 11.96 0.28 9.89
N ARG A 98 12.58 0.97 8.92
CA ARG A 98 13.96 1.47 9.02
C ARG A 98 14.17 2.48 10.15
N MET A 99 13.09 3.04 10.69
CA MET A 99 13.08 3.97 11.83
C MET A 99 12.56 3.32 13.13
N GLY A 100 12.39 2.00 13.14
CA GLY A 100 12.02 1.23 14.34
C GLY A 100 10.57 0.79 14.43
N HIS A 101 9.72 1.13 13.45
CA HIS A 101 8.39 0.50 13.33
C HIS A 101 8.54 -0.99 12.97
N ASN A 102 7.65 -1.85 13.47
CA ASN A 102 7.74 -3.30 13.22
C ASN A 102 6.45 -3.90 12.63
N SER A 103 5.44 -3.07 12.44
CA SER A 103 4.13 -3.42 11.89
C SER A 103 3.29 -2.15 11.71
N LEU A 104 2.18 -2.26 11.00
CA LEU A 104 1.19 -1.19 10.89
C LEU A 104 0.68 -0.75 12.27
N HIS A 105 0.53 -1.66 13.24
CA HIS A 105 0.19 -1.32 14.62
C HIS A 105 1.13 -0.26 15.21
N SER A 106 2.45 -0.47 15.06
CA SER A 106 3.44 0.43 15.65
C SER A 106 3.41 1.85 15.09
N CYS A 107 2.80 2.06 13.92
CA CYS A 107 2.58 3.40 13.38
C CYS A 107 1.56 4.21 14.20
N PHE A 108 0.66 3.54 14.92
CA PHE A 108 -0.41 4.16 15.72
C PHE A 108 -0.09 4.20 17.22
N GLU A 109 1.11 3.74 17.62
CA GLU A 109 1.63 3.87 19.00
C GLU A 109 2.14 5.30 19.30
N ASN A 110 2.31 6.13 18.26
CA ASN A 110 2.67 7.54 18.36
C ASN A 110 1.92 8.37 17.29
N THR A 111 2.21 9.66 17.17
CA THR A 111 1.51 10.58 16.25
C THR A 111 1.88 10.43 14.77
N HIS A 112 2.94 9.67 14.44
CA HIS A 112 3.42 9.53 13.07
C HIS A 112 2.35 8.96 12.12
N GLY A 113 1.58 7.97 12.59
CA GLY A 113 0.48 7.39 11.83
C GLY A 113 -0.54 8.43 11.35
N ALA A 114 -0.80 9.47 12.13
CA ALA A 114 -1.73 10.55 11.76
C ALA A 114 -1.25 11.38 10.57
N GLN A 115 0.07 11.51 10.39
CA GLN A 115 0.65 12.35 9.33
C GLN A 115 1.11 11.55 8.10
N CYS A 116 0.94 10.22 8.09
CA CYS A 116 1.37 9.37 6.98
C CYS A 116 0.16 8.83 6.20
N SER A 117 0.00 9.29 4.96
CA SER A 117 -1.11 8.86 4.10
C SER A 117 -1.12 7.36 3.83
N THR A 118 0.05 6.72 3.71
CA THR A 118 0.17 5.26 3.55
C THR A 118 -0.33 4.53 4.79
N CYS A 119 0.15 4.90 5.99
CA CYS A 119 -0.30 4.29 7.25
C CYS A 119 -1.84 4.37 7.40
N LEU A 120 -2.40 5.55 7.12
CA LEU A 120 -3.84 5.78 7.20
C LEU A 120 -4.61 4.89 6.20
N LYS A 121 -4.19 4.86 4.94
CA LYS A 121 -4.85 4.05 3.90
C LYS A 121 -4.78 2.55 4.19
N GLU A 122 -3.62 2.05 4.61
CA GLU A 122 -3.43 0.63 4.94
C GLU A 122 -4.26 0.23 6.16
N LEU A 123 -4.41 1.12 7.14
CA LEU A 123 -5.30 0.91 8.27
C LEU A 123 -6.77 0.85 7.84
N TYR A 124 -7.26 1.83 7.08
CA TYR A 124 -8.65 1.84 6.61
C TYR A 124 -8.95 0.60 5.77
N TYR A 125 -8.03 0.22 4.90
CA TYR A 125 -8.10 -1.05 4.16
C TYR A 125 -8.20 -2.24 5.12
N SER A 126 -7.27 -2.35 6.07
CA SER A 126 -7.23 -3.45 7.06
C SER A 126 -8.52 -3.54 7.86
N TYR A 127 -9.10 -2.40 8.25
CA TYR A 127 -10.37 -2.33 8.96
C TYR A 127 -11.53 -2.85 8.10
N GLN A 128 -11.69 -2.32 6.89
CA GLN A 128 -12.73 -2.78 5.96
C GLN A 128 -12.63 -4.28 5.67
N GLN A 129 -11.42 -4.81 5.50
CA GLN A 129 -11.23 -6.22 5.25
C GLN A 129 -11.48 -7.09 6.50
N SER A 130 -11.12 -6.60 7.69
CA SER A 130 -11.44 -7.27 8.96
C SER A 130 -12.95 -7.39 9.15
N LYS A 131 -13.70 -6.32 8.81
CA LYS A 131 -15.18 -6.32 8.82
C LYS A 131 -15.79 -7.30 7.84
N LYS A 132 -15.09 -7.64 6.75
CA LYS A 132 -15.45 -8.69 5.80
C LYS A 132 -15.06 -10.10 6.26
N GLY A 133 -14.54 -10.26 7.48
CA GLY A 133 -14.13 -11.53 8.04
C GLY A 133 -12.82 -12.09 7.46
N LYS A 134 -12.03 -11.28 6.73
CA LYS A 134 -10.74 -11.74 6.20
C LYS A 134 -9.74 -11.96 7.34
N THR A 135 -8.92 -12.99 7.22
CA THR A 135 -7.83 -13.26 8.16
C THR A 135 -6.68 -12.25 8.00
N ALA A 136 -5.86 -12.09 9.04
CA ALA A 136 -4.68 -11.23 8.97
C ALA A 136 -3.75 -11.56 7.78
N SER A 137 -3.61 -12.84 7.42
CA SER A 137 -2.81 -13.25 6.25
C SER A 137 -3.46 -12.85 4.92
N GLN A 138 -4.78 -12.95 4.80
CA GLN A 138 -5.50 -12.50 3.60
C GLN A 138 -5.47 -10.97 3.44
N ILE A 139 -5.57 -10.24 4.55
CA ILE A 139 -5.43 -8.78 4.58
C ILE A 139 -4.01 -8.42 4.11
N ARG A 140 -2.99 -9.08 4.68
CA ARG A 140 -1.58 -8.89 4.33
C ARG A 140 -1.32 -9.10 2.84
N ALA A 141 -1.87 -10.17 2.26
CA ALA A 141 -1.72 -10.45 0.84
C ALA A 141 -2.27 -9.30 -0.04
N GLY A 142 -3.42 -8.72 0.34
CA GLY A 142 -3.95 -7.54 -0.36
C GLY A 142 -3.13 -6.27 -0.14
N ILE A 143 -2.54 -6.08 1.05
CA ILE A 143 -1.61 -4.97 1.29
C ILE A 143 -0.38 -5.10 0.40
N ILE A 144 0.22 -6.29 0.33
CA ILE A 144 1.37 -6.60 -0.53
C ILE A 144 1.04 -6.34 -2.01
N LYS A 145 -0.17 -6.68 -2.43
CA LYS A 145 -0.67 -6.40 -3.78
C LYS A 145 -0.90 -4.90 -4.06
N GLY A 146 -0.97 -4.07 -3.01
CA GLY A 146 -1.24 -2.64 -3.12
C GLY A 146 -2.73 -2.29 -3.15
N ASP A 147 -3.62 -3.18 -2.72
CA ASP A 147 -5.07 -2.94 -2.70
C ASP A 147 -5.44 -1.76 -1.79
N TRP A 148 -4.60 -1.36 -0.84
CA TRP A 148 -4.83 -0.17 -0.01
C TRP A 148 -4.75 1.16 -0.79
N LYS A 149 -4.09 1.18 -1.95
CA LYS A 149 -3.88 2.41 -2.73
C LYS A 149 -5.19 3.05 -3.20
N GLN A 150 -6.24 2.24 -3.37
CA GLN A 150 -7.58 2.67 -3.77
C GLN A 150 -8.37 3.35 -2.65
N ILE A 151 -7.89 3.33 -1.40
CA ILE A 151 -8.54 4.04 -0.31
C ILE A 151 -8.39 5.55 -0.54
N ASP A 152 -9.54 6.22 -0.60
CA ASP A 152 -9.67 7.66 -0.53
C ASP A 152 -9.89 8.08 0.93
N LEU A 153 -9.02 8.94 1.47
CA LEU A 153 -9.01 9.25 2.90
C LEU A 153 -10.19 10.13 3.32
N GLU A 154 -10.63 11.02 2.44
CA GLU A 154 -11.76 11.93 2.72
C GLU A 154 -13.05 11.14 2.94
N SER A 155 -13.39 10.24 2.00
CA SER A 155 -14.56 9.39 2.15
C SER A 155 -14.39 8.29 3.20
N ALA A 156 -13.16 7.81 3.45
CA ALA A 156 -12.91 6.78 4.45
C ALA A 156 -13.23 7.22 5.88
N ALA A 157 -13.24 8.52 6.17
CA ALA A 157 -13.64 9.06 7.46
C ALA A 157 -15.09 8.71 7.85
N ALA A 158 -15.94 8.31 6.90
CA ALA A 158 -17.34 7.95 7.14
C ALA A 158 -17.59 6.46 7.44
N ILE A 159 -16.54 5.62 7.47
CA ILE A 159 -16.65 4.17 7.70
C ILE A 159 -16.92 3.86 9.19
N ASN A 160 -17.67 2.79 9.52
CA ASN A 160 -18.01 2.40 10.90
C ASN A 160 -17.59 0.99 11.33
#